data_AF-A0A0M3DJC7-F1
#
_entry.id   AF-A0A0M3DJC7-F1
#
_cell.length_a   1.000
_cell.length_b   1.000
_cell.length_c   1.000
_cell.angle_alpha   90.00
_cell.angle_beta   90.00
_cell.angle_gamma   90.00
#
_symmetry.space_group_name_H-M   'P 1'
#
loop_
_entity.id
_entity.type
_entity.pdbx_description
1 polymer ?
#
loop_
_entity_poly.entity_id
_entity_poly.type
_entity_poly.pdbx_seq_one_letter_code
_entity_poly.pdbx_strand_id
1 'polypeptide(L)'
;MRKKVASLGIVTCVICGLFFKTSYALSEDEFLKFLINTSYPETKVDTPKSENEKGARKIDNESENKSTNKDDEFVKMYVGEENVPKVDDSSNNEKTTEAASTSSKYVDNVLVTKDQPQILIYHTHGGETYVNSPTGNYHSYDKENATLEIGALLTQELAKRGRSVVHNTTYHDMPEFTGAYSRSLKTIETMQEKYKSIDVIIDLHRDGRDITTEKAKKDFHDACTTKINGENVAKFLFVVGEKSENYSSNLQLAKEITAFAESKYPGITRPVVKKPKAKFNQYKSDKPLLLEVGGNANTKEEAQASVKYIGEVIDEFLKQKGM
;
A
#
# COMPACT_ATOMS: atom_id res chain seq x y z
N MET A 1 -28.97 8.77 -67.75
CA MET A 1 -29.44 7.38 -67.60
C MET A 1 -28.35 6.53 -66.97
N ARG A 2 -28.70 5.81 -65.89
CA ARG A 2 -28.09 4.58 -65.35
C ARG A 2 -26.64 4.58 -64.81
N LYS A 3 -26.61 4.42 -63.48
CA LYS A 3 -25.60 3.77 -62.61
C LYS A 3 -24.82 2.63 -63.28
N LYS A 4 -23.53 2.47 -62.91
CA LYS A 4 -22.94 1.20 -62.47
C LYS A 4 -21.86 1.43 -61.41
N VAL A 5 -21.89 0.55 -60.42
CA VAL A 5 -21.13 0.49 -59.17
C VAL A 5 -20.11 -0.65 -59.27
N ALA A 6 -19.03 -0.54 -58.48
CA ALA A 6 -18.10 -1.59 -58.03
C ALA A 6 -17.16 -2.23 -59.08
N SER A 7 -15.85 -2.15 -58.85
CA SER A 7 -15.13 -3.06 -57.95
C SER A 7 -13.65 -2.65 -57.90
N LEU A 8 -13.11 -2.39 -56.71
CA LEU A 8 -11.66 -2.44 -56.50
C LEU A 8 -11.40 -3.53 -55.48
N GLY A 9 -11.33 -4.76 -55.99
CA GLY A 9 -10.84 -5.91 -55.26
C GLY A 9 -9.31 -5.91 -55.28
N ILE A 10 -8.74 -6.05 -54.09
CA ILE A 10 -7.56 -6.87 -53.78
C ILE A 10 -6.31 -6.59 -54.62
N VAL A 11 -5.44 -5.74 -54.09
CA VAL A 11 -3.99 -6.02 -54.08
C VAL A 11 -3.52 -5.92 -52.63
N THR A 12 -3.86 -6.95 -51.87
CA THR A 12 -3.13 -7.34 -50.66
C THR A 12 -1.80 -7.97 -51.10
N CYS A 13 -0.74 -7.79 -50.30
CA CYS A 13 0.47 -8.63 -50.23
C CYS A 13 1.83 -8.15 -50.78
N VAL A 14 2.14 -6.86 -50.94
CA VAL A 14 3.56 -6.45 -51.13
C VAL A 14 3.99 -5.24 -50.31
N ILE A 15 3.55 -5.13 -49.05
CA ILE A 15 4.25 -4.31 -48.04
C ILE A 15 4.36 -5.10 -46.72
N CYS A 16 4.75 -6.37 -46.80
CA CYS A 16 5.15 -7.18 -45.64
C CYS A 16 6.65 -7.51 -45.63
N GLY A 17 7.46 -6.79 -46.42
CA GLY A 17 8.85 -7.19 -46.68
C GLY A 17 9.96 -6.28 -46.19
N LEU A 18 9.71 -5.09 -45.61
CA LEU A 18 10.78 -4.10 -45.44
C LEU A 18 10.84 -3.31 -44.12
N PHE A 19 10.04 -3.61 -43.10
CA PHE A 19 10.20 -2.98 -41.76
C PHE A 19 10.21 -3.96 -40.58
N PHE A 20 10.58 -5.23 -40.80
CA PHE A 20 10.87 -6.17 -39.72
C PHE A 20 12.29 -6.73 -39.86
N LYS A 21 13.30 -5.86 -39.71
CA LYS A 21 14.68 -6.28 -39.42
C LYS A 21 15.37 -5.27 -38.51
N THR A 22 14.81 -5.09 -37.33
CA THR A 22 15.56 -4.79 -36.11
C THR A 22 14.67 -5.22 -34.95
N SER A 23 14.74 -6.52 -34.60
CA SER A 23 14.28 -6.94 -33.29
C SER A 23 15.33 -6.42 -32.31
N TYR A 24 15.05 -5.27 -31.69
CA TYR A 24 15.79 -4.86 -30.51
C TYR A 24 15.29 -5.76 -29.37
N ALA A 25 15.95 -6.90 -29.20
CA ALA A 25 15.85 -7.63 -27.94
C ALA A 25 16.45 -6.71 -26.88
N LEU A 26 15.60 -6.05 -26.08
CA LEU A 26 16.07 -5.38 -24.88
C LEU A 26 16.70 -6.45 -23.98
N SER A 27 17.91 -6.20 -23.49
CA SER A 27 18.48 -7.05 -22.44
C SER A 27 17.56 -7.02 -21.21
N GLU A 28 17.67 -8.02 -20.33
CA GLU A 28 16.86 -8.08 -19.10
C GLU A 28 16.96 -6.76 -18.31
N ASP A 29 18.15 -6.16 -18.27
CA ASP A 29 18.41 -4.88 -17.62
C ASP A 29 17.72 -3.69 -18.31
N GLU A 30 17.69 -3.67 -19.64
CA GLU A 30 17.02 -2.61 -20.38
C GLU A 30 15.50 -2.74 -20.31
N PHE A 31 14.98 -3.96 -20.32
CA PHE A 31 13.56 -4.22 -20.12
C PHE A 31 13.12 -3.86 -18.70
N LEU A 32 13.93 -4.18 -17.68
CA LEU A 32 13.68 -3.79 -16.31
C LEU A 32 13.72 -2.26 -16.13
N LYS A 33 14.70 -1.57 -16.73
CA LYS A 33 14.75 -0.10 -16.77
C LYS A 33 13.54 0.51 -17.49
N PHE A 34 13.07 -0.10 -18.57
CA PHE A 34 11.87 0.33 -19.27
C PHE A 34 10.63 0.17 -18.38
N LEU A 35 10.45 -0.98 -17.72
CA LEU A 35 9.35 -1.22 -16.80
C LEU A 35 9.38 -0.26 -15.59
N ILE A 36 10.55 -0.02 -15.03
CA ILE A 36 10.75 0.92 -13.91
C ILE A 36 10.42 2.35 -14.36
N ASN A 37 10.94 2.83 -15.49
CA ASN A 37 10.65 4.19 -15.99
C ASN A 37 9.19 4.38 -16.41
N THR A 38 8.53 3.33 -16.88
CA THR A 38 7.11 3.39 -17.26
C THR A 38 6.22 3.43 -16.01
N SER A 39 6.64 2.74 -14.94
CA SER A 39 5.93 2.67 -13.67
C SER A 39 6.25 3.87 -12.75
N TYR A 40 7.45 4.45 -12.89
CA TYR A 40 8.02 5.53 -12.08
C TYR A 40 8.92 6.44 -12.95
N PRO A 41 8.38 7.46 -13.64
CA PRO A 41 9.12 8.26 -14.63
C PRO A 41 10.19 9.22 -14.06
N GLU A 42 10.55 9.12 -12.77
CA GLU A 42 11.39 10.11 -12.07
C GLU A 42 12.81 9.60 -11.72
N THR A 43 13.20 8.37 -12.05
CA THR A 43 14.57 7.89 -11.76
C THR A 43 15.53 8.16 -12.92
N LYS A 44 16.45 9.12 -12.76
CA LYS A 44 17.66 9.18 -13.61
C LYS A 44 18.65 8.12 -13.13
N VAL A 45 18.96 7.15 -13.99
CA VAL A 45 20.01 6.14 -13.73
C VAL A 45 21.32 6.67 -14.31
N ASP A 46 22.24 7.11 -13.45
CA ASP A 46 23.64 7.36 -13.85
C ASP A 46 24.39 6.03 -13.92
N THR A 47 25.00 5.73 -15.07
CA THR A 47 25.82 4.53 -15.29
C THR A 47 27.26 4.74 -14.80
N PRO A 48 27.87 3.78 -14.08
CA PRO A 48 29.30 3.81 -13.81
C PRO A 48 30.09 3.48 -15.09
N LYS A 49 31.15 4.25 -15.33
CA LYS A 49 32.15 4.02 -16.39
C LYS A 49 32.86 2.67 -16.19
N SER A 50 33.00 1.95 -17.29
CA SER A 50 33.86 0.78 -17.44
C SER A 50 35.33 1.13 -17.28
N GLU A 51 36.07 0.44 -16.42
CA GLU A 51 37.52 0.22 -16.62
C GLU A 51 37.96 -1.16 -16.09
N ASN A 52 38.65 -1.87 -16.99
CA ASN A 52 39.73 -2.84 -16.80
C ASN A 52 39.41 -4.34 -16.61
N GLU A 53 39.50 -5.04 -17.74
CA GLU A 53 40.09 -6.37 -17.86
C GLU A 53 41.52 -6.42 -17.28
N LYS A 54 41.85 -7.49 -16.56
CA LYS A 54 43.01 -8.38 -16.79
C LYS A 54 43.13 -9.40 -15.65
N GLY A 55 43.16 -10.69 -16.00
CA GLY A 55 43.68 -11.72 -15.10
C GLY A 55 43.06 -13.11 -15.26
N ALA A 56 43.37 -13.78 -16.37
CA ALA A 56 43.09 -15.20 -16.56
C ALA A 56 44.09 -16.10 -15.81
N ARG A 57 43.61 -17.30 -15.42
CA ARG A 57 44.27 -18.56 -14.95
C ARG A 57 43.80 -18.95 -13.55
N LYS A 58 43.44 -20.20 -13.23
CA LYS A 58 43.63 -21.51 -13.87
C LYS A 58 42.55 -22.47 -13.35
N ILE A 59 42.20 -23.43 -14.20
CA ILE A 59 41.48 -24.67 -13.89
C ILE A 59 42.45 -25.63 -13.19
N ASP A 60 41.97 -26.42 -12.23
CA ASP A 60 42.31 -27.85 -11.95
C ASP A 60 41.22 -28.34 -10.95
N ASN A 61 40.19 -29.05 -11.43
CA ASN A 61 40.03 -30.51 -11.43
C ASN A 61 40.14 -31.19 -10.06
N GLU A 62 39.01 -31.65 -9.53
CA GLU A 62 38.86 -33.06 -9.14
C GLU A 62 37.39 -33.45 -8.96
N SER A 63 37.05 -34.57 -9.60
CA SER A 63 35.75 -35.21 -9.63
C SER A 63 35.85 -36.53 -8.88
N GLU A 64 34.99 -36.78 -7.89
CA GLU A 64 34.67 -38.15 -7.46
C GLU A 64 33.18 -38.32 -7.11
N ASN A 65 32.48 -38.87 -8.11
CA ASN A 65 31.44 -39.90 -8.09
C ASN A 65 31.09 -40.54 -6.72
N LYS A 66 29.79 -40.62 -6.35
CA LYS A 66 28.93 -41.81 -6.56
C LYS A 66 27.62 -41.77 -5.73
N SER A 67 26.54 -42.11 -6.43
CA SER A 67 25.16 -42.41 -6.03
C SER A 67 24.98 -43.31 -4.79
N THR A 68 23.93 -43.04 -3.99
CA THR A 68 22.93 -44.05 -3.53
C THR A 68 21.62 -43.39 -3.03
N ASN A 69 20.48 -43.92 -3.48
CA ASN A 69 19.11 -43.65 -3.02
C ASN A 69 18.85 -44.15 -1.58
N LYS A 70 18.01 -43.44 -0.81
CA LYS A 70 16.91 -43.97 0.02
C LYS A 70 16.15 -42.84 0.75
N ASP A 71 14.87 -42.71 0.40
CA ASP A 71 13.66 -42.57 1.22
C ASP A 71 13.61 -41.63 2.44
N ASP A 72 12.61 -40.74 2.37
CA ASP A 72 11.77 -40.19 3.45
C ASP A 72 12.39 -39.44 4.64
N GLU A 73 12.37 -38.11 4.59
CA GLU A 73 11.99 -37.31 5.77
C GLU A 73 11.45 -35.92 5.38
N PHE A 74 10.11 -35.79 5.35
CA PHE A 74 9.44 -34.50 5.33
C PHE A 74 9.56 -33.88 6.72
N VAL A 75 10.39 -32.84 6.87
CA VAL A 75 10.33 -31.98 8.07
C VAL A 75 9.07 -31.12 7.98
N LYS A 76 7.98 -31.65 8.53
CA LYS A 76 6.80 -30.88 8.94
C LYS A 76 7.19 -30.06 10.17
N MET A 77 7.50 -28.78 9.97
CA MET A 77 7.59 -27.84 11.09
C MET A 77 6.16 -27.47 11.53
N TYR A 78 5.64 -28.21 12.52
CA TYR A 78 4.52 -27.74 13.33
C TYR A 78 5.04 -26.68 14.29
N VAL A 79 4.53 -25.45 14.20
CA VAL A 79 4.70 -24.45 15.26
C VAL A 79 3.38 -24.38 16.01
N GLY A 80 3.41 -24.90 17.24
CA GLY A 80 2.28 -24.98 18.15
C GLY A 80 1.85 -23.62 18.70
N GLU A 81 0.58 -23.58 19.12
CA GLU A 81 -0.08 -22.48 19.80
C GLU A 81 0.46 -22.29 21.22
N GLU A 82 1.63 -21.68 21.37
CA GLU A 82 2.12 -21.31 22.71
C GLU A 82 3.12 -20.16 22.66
N ASN A 83 2.57 -18.95 22.58
CA ASN A 83 3.16 -17.71 23.14
C ASN A 83 2.09 -16.60 23.20
N VAL A 84 0.99 -16.84 23.91
CA VAL A 84 0.06 -15.78 24.33
C VAL A 84 0.46 -15.37 25.76
N PRO A 85 0.83 -14.10 26.02
CA PRO A 85 1.10 -13.64 27.37
C PRO A 85 -0.16 -13.77 28.24
N LYS A 86 -0.04 -14.48 29.38
CA LYS A 86 -1.05 -14.49 30.44
C LYS A 86 -1.00 -13.16 31.19
N VAL A 87 -2.11 -12.44 31.24
CA VAL A 87 -2.30 -11.29 32.13
C VAL A 87 -2.84 -11.82 33.45
N ASP A 88 -2.11 -11.55 34.53
CA ASP A 88 -2.53 -11.88 35.90
C ASP A 88 -3.78 -11.08 36.29
N ASP A 89 -4.83 -11.81 36.64
CA ASP A 89 -6.09 -11.29 37.17
C ASP A 89 -6.02 -11.33 38.71
N SER A 90 -5.84 -10.17 39.35
CA SER A 90 -6.22 -10.01 40.76
C SER A 90 -6.54 -8.56 41.12
N SER A 91 -7.82 -8.18 40.99
CA SER A 91 -8.60 -7.59 42.08
C SER A 91 -9.99 -7.16 41.59
N ASN A 92 -11.01 -7.83 42.11
CA ASN A 92 -12.41 -7.47 42.01
C ASN A 92 -12.67 -6.02 42.48
N ASN A 93 -13.39 -5.25 41.66
CA ASN A 93 -14.59 -4.58 42.15
C ASN A 93 -15.55 -4.25 41.01
N GLU A 94 -16.75 -4.80 41.10
CA GLU A 94 -17.85 -4.61 40.17
C GLU A 94 -18.29 -3.14 40.09
N LYS A 95 -18.43 -2.63 38.87
CA LYS A 95 -19.57 -1.79 38.48
C LYS A 95 -19.76 -1.84 36.96
N THR A 96 -20.89 -2.41 36.60
CA THR A 96 -21.50 -2.56 35.28
C THR A 96 -21.43 -1.31 34.40
N THR A 97 -20.85 -1.47 33.21
CA THR A 97 -21.35 -0.87 31.97
C THR A 97 -21.24 -1.90 30.86
N GLU A 98 -22.39 -2.37 30.37
CA GLU A 98 -22.49 -3.16 29.15
C GLU A 98 -21.99 -2.32 27.96
N ALA A 99 -20.79 -2.66 27.47
CA ALA A 99 -20.40 -2.37 26.10
C ALA A 99 -20.01 -3.71 25.49
N ALA A 100 -20.75 -4.11 24.46
CA ALA A 100 -20.56 -5.35 23.73
C ALA A 100 -19.09 -5.50 23.29
N SER A 101 -18.34 -6.31 24.05
CA SER A 101 -17.05 -6.84 23.62
C SER A 101 -17.35 -8.04 22.72
N THR A 102 -17.85 -7.77 21.52
CA THR A 102 -17.62 -8.69 20.41
C THR A 102 -16.13 -8.62 20.15
N SER A 103 -15.38 -9.66 20.53
CA SER A 103 -13.99 -9.78 20.12
C SER A 103 -14.00 -9.88 18.59
N SER A 104 -13.88 -8.75 17.90
CA SER A 104 -13.82 -8.71 16.46
C SER A 104 -12.54 -9.45 16.06
N LYS A 105 -12.68 -10.69 15.59
CA LYS A 105 -11.61 -11.47 15.00
C LYS A 105 -11.67 -11.32 13.49
N TYR A 106 -10.52 -11.35 12.83
CA TYR A 106 -10.48 -11.43 11.38
C TYR A 106 -10.99 -12.80 10.92
N VAL A 107 -11.88 -12.80 9.94
CA VAL A 107 -12.31 -13.99 9.20
C VAL A 107 -11.98 -13.74 7.74
N ASP A 108 -11.18 -14.62 7.13
CA ASP A 108 -10.69 -14.47 5.74
C ASP A 108 -10.11 -13.08 5.45
N ASN A 109 -9.20 -12.62 6.32
CA ASN A 109 -8.57 -11.29 6.29
C ASN A 109 -9.52 -10.10 6.46
N VAL A 110 -10.79 -10.31 6.81
CA VAL A 110 -11.78 -9.25 7.02
C VAL A 110 -12.20 -9.15 8.48
N LEU A 111 -12.13 -7.94 9.02
CA LEU A 111 -12.67 -7.59 10.33
C LEU A 111 -13.85 -6.63 10.14
N VAL A 112 -14.96 -6.91 10.81
CA VAL A 112 -16.12 -6.01 10.86
C VAL A 112 -16.40 -5.65 12.30
N THR A 113 -16.44 -4.34 12.58
CA THR A 113 -16.62 -3.82 13.95
C THR A 113 -18.09 -3.76 14.36
N LYS A 114 -18.99 -3.51 13.42
CA LYS A 114 -20.45 -3.50 13.58
C LYS A 114 -21.13 -3.88 12.26
N ASP A 115 -22.34 -4.41 12.34
CA ASP A 115 -23.17 -4.64 11.15
C ASP A 115 -23.36 -3.35 10.36
N GLN A 116 -23.44 -3.47 9.03
CA GLN A 116 -23.55 -2.33 8.10
C GLN A 116 -22.42 -1.30 8.28
N PRO A 117 -21.14 -1.69 8.06
CA PRO A 117 -20.01 -0.78 8.15
C PRO A 117 -20.12 0.36 7.13
N GLN A 118 -19.73 1.56 7.56
CA GLN A 118 -19.77 2.79 6.76
C GLN A 118 -18.41 3.16 6.19
N ILE A 119 -17.33 2.69 6.83
CA ILE A 119 -15.95 2.96 6.44
C ILE A 119 -15.31 1.64 6.03
N LEU A 120 -14.76 1.60 4.81
CA LEU A 120 -13.85 0.55 4.36
C LEU A 120 -12.41 1.03 4.53
N ILE A 121 -11.59 0.26 5.25
CA ILE A 121 -10.13 0.39 5.22
C ILE A 121 -9.57 -0.81 4.45
N TYR A 122 -8.75 -0.53 3.45
CA TYR A 122 -8.04 -1.54 2.67
C TYR A 122 -6.65 -1.02 2.31
N HIS A 123 -5.83 -1.88 1.71
CA HIS A 123 -4.45 -1.56 1.38
C HIS A 123 -4.14 -2.07 -0.01
N THR A 124 -3.93 -1.17 -0.97
CA THR A 124 -3.40 -1.57 -2.28
C THR A 124 -1.98 -2.13 -2.13
N HIS A 125 -1.18 -1.59 -1.21
CA HIS A 125 0.14 -2.10 -0.89
C HIS A 125 0.23 -2.45 0.60
N GLY A 126 -0.24 -3.64 0.96
CA GLY A 126 -0.27 -4.11 2.36
C GLY A 126 1.11 -4.48 2.90
N GLY A 127 2.08 -4.75 2.02
CA GLY A 127 3.46 -5.08 2.41
C GLY A 127 4.32 -3.88 2.79
N GLU A 128 3.82 -2.65 2.63
CA GLU A 128 4.58 -1.43 2.90
C GLU A 128 5.00 -1.35 4.36
N THR A 129 6.29 -1.55 4.60
CA THR A 129 6.90 -1.61 5.94
C THR A 129 7.62 -0.32 6.31
N TYR A 130 7.78 -0.11 7.62
CA TYR A 130 8.55 1.00 8.22
C TYR A 130 10.02 0.62 8.47
N VAL A 131 10.84 1.62 8.81
CA VAL A 131 12.30 1.53 8.79
C VAL A 131 12.91 0.52 9.77
N ASN A 132 12.18 0.21 10.83
CA ASN A 132 12.58 -0.73 11.87
C ASN A 132 12.00 -2.14 11.68
N SER A 133 11.41 -2.42 10.52
CA SER A 133 11.04 -3.77 10.13
C SER A 133 12.27 -4.68 10.01
N PRO A 134 12.35 -5.81 10.75
CA PRO A 134 13.47 -6.75 10.69
C PRO A 134 13.59 -7.47 9.33
N THR A 135 12.51 -7.53 8.55
CA THR A 135 12.46 -8.26 7.26
C THR A 135 12.60 -7.36 6.03
N GLY A 136 12.93 -6.08 6.23
CA GLY A 136 13.14 -5.09 5.18
C GLY A 136 12.12 -3.95 5.20
N ASN A 137 12.50 -2.82 4.59
CA ASN A 137 11.82 -1.51 4.68
C ASN A 137 11.17 -1.08 3.35
N TYR A 138 10.72 -2.03 2.54
CA TYR A 138 10.09 -1.74 1.26
C TYR A 138 8.76 -2.47 1.15
N HIS A 139 8.77 -3.77 0.82
CA HIS A 139 7.60 -4.63 0.89
C HIS A 139 7.98 -5.96 1.55
N SER A 140 7.22 -6.39 2.55
CA SER A 140 7.43 -7.70 3.18
C SER A 140 6.13 -8.26 3.77
N TYR A 141 6.15 -9.54 4.16
CA TYR A 141 5.04 -10.19 4.87
C TYR A 141 5.02 -9.90 6.38
N ASP A 142 5.85 -8.98 6.87
CA ASP A 142 5.88 -8.56 8.26
C ASP A 142 4.73 -7.59 8.58
N LYS A 143 3.55 -8.18 8.83
CA LYS A 143 2.31 -7.47 9.10
C LYS A 143 2.44 -6.49 10.27
N GLU A 144 3.19 -6.83 11.32
CA GLU A 144 3.34 -6.03 12.55
C GLU A 144 4.13 -4.73 12.32
N ASN A 145 4.98 -4.71 11.29
CA ASN A 145 5.78 -3.55 10.91
C ASN A 145 5.29 -2.89 9.62
N ALA A 146 4.12 -3.30 9.09
CA ALA A 146 3.54 -2.80 7.86
C ALA A 146 2.31 -1.90 8.07
N THR A 147 1.86 -1.27 6.99
CA THR A 147 0.64 -0.44 6.95
C THR A 147 -0.60 -1.20 7.40
N LEU A 148 -0.63 -2.53 7.29
CA LEU A 148 -1.72 -3.36 7.82
C LEU A 148 -1.95 -3.18 9.32
N GLU A 149 -0.88 -3.08 10.12
CA GLU A 149 -0.99 -2.85 11.57
C GLU A 149 -1.55 -1.44 11.85
N ILE A 150 -1.10 -0.43 11.10
CA ILE A 150 -1.64 0.93 11.20
C ILE A 150 -3.13 0.96 10.85
N GLY A 151 -3.56 0.18 9.84
CA GLY A 151 -4.98 0.00 9.51
C GLY A 151 -5.78 -0.68 10.62
N ALA A 152 -5.21 -1.67 11.30
CA ALA A 152 -5.85 -2.33 12.44
C ALA A 152 -6.05 -1.36 13.61
N LEU A 153 -5.03 -0.57 13.93
CA LEU A 153 -5.10 0.45 14.98
C LEU A 153 -6.10 1.55 14.63
N LEU A 154 -6.11 2.04 13.37
CA LEU A 154 -7.07 3.04 12.92
C LEU A 154 -8.50 2.51 12.99
N THR A 155 -8.70 1.23 12.67
CA THR A 155 -10.00 0.57 12.82
C THR A 155 -10.48 0.58 14.27
N GLN A 156 -9.61 0.22 15.22
CA GLN A 156 -9.94 0.27 16.65
C GLN A 156 -10.26 1.70 17.10
N GLU A 157 -9.49 2.67 16.61
CA GLU A 157 -9.62 4.06 17.01
C GLU A 157 -10.92 4.72 16.52
N LEU A 158 -11.33 4.39 15.29
CA LEU A 158 -12.63 4.79 14.74
C LEU A 158 -13.78 4.06 15.45
N ALA A 159 -13.62 2.76 15.75
CA ALA A 159 -14.63 1.98 16.47
C ALA A 159 -14.90 2.53 17.88
N LYS A 160 -13.85 2.91 18.62
CA LYS A 160 -13.96 3.59 19.93
C LYS A 160 -14.75 4.90 19.85
N ARG A 161 -14.73 5.57 18.71
CA ARG A 161 -15.51 6.81 18.44
C ARG A 161 -16.92 6.55 17.94
N GLY A 162 -17.34 5.29 17.89
CA GLY A 162 -18.67 4.87 17.50
C GLY A 162 -18.83 4.54 16.02
N ARG A 163 -17.81 4.77 15.19
CA ARG A 163 -17.85 4.48 13.75
C ARG A 163 -17.87 2.98 13.48
N SER A 164 -18.64 2.57 12.47
CA SER A 164 -18.68 1.20 11.98
C SER A 164 -17.72 1.03 10.80
N VAL A 165 -16.69 0.23 11.00
CA VAL A 165 -15.59 -0.01 10.06
C VAL A 165 -15.57 -1.48 9.63
N VAL A 166 -15.29 -1.70 8.35
CA VAL A 166 -14.78 -2.97 7.81
C VAL A 166 -13.33 -2.78 7.38
N HIS A 167 -12.44 -3.63 7.88
CA HIS A 167 -11.02 -3.60 7.53
C HIS A 167 -10.63 -4.88 6.82
N ASN A 168 -10.07 -4.74 5.62
CA ASN A 168 -9.57 -5.85 4.82
C ASN A 168 -8.03 -5.83 4.79
N THR A 169 -7.43 -6.94 5.22
CA THR A 169 -5.97 -7.12 5.35
C THR A 169 -5.35 -7.99 4.25
N THR A 170 -6.07 -8.19 3.14
CA THR A 170 -5.54 -8.93 1.99
C THR A 170 -4.34 -8.20 1.39
N TYR A 171 -3.23 -8.90 1.22
CA TYR A 171 -2.10 -8.39 0.44
C TYR A 171 -2.46 -8.36 -1.04
N HIS A 172 -2.37 -7.19 -1.66
CA HIS A 172 -2.58 -7.03 -3.10
C HIS A 172 -1.27 -6.84 -3.86
N ASP A 173 -0.15 -6.64 -3.18
CA ASP A 173 1.17 -6.33 -3.72
C ASP A 173 2.18 -7.48 -3.60
N MET A 174 1.73 -8.64 -3.11
CA MET A 174 2.57 -9.81 -2.87
C MET A 174 1.90 -11.09 -3.41
N PRO A 175 2.66 -12.05 -3.98
CA PRO A 175 4.08 -11.94 -4.32
C PRO A 175 4.36 -11.00 -5.51
N GLU A 176 3.32 -10.65 -6.28
CA GLU A 176 3.44 -9.79 -7.44
C GLU A 176 3.06 -8.34 -7.10
N PHE A 177 4.00 -7.40 -7.27
CA PHE A 177 3.71 -5.99 -7.07
C PHE A 177 2.81 -5.43 -8.18
N THR A 178 3.12 -5.81 -9.43
CA THR A 178 2.35 -5.39 -10.61
C THR A 178 0.92 -5.90 -10.54
N GLY A 179 -0.03 -5.02 -10.84
CA GLY A 179 -1.47 -5.31 -10.80
C GLY A 179 -2.13 -5.16 -9.42
N ALA A 180 -1.41 -4.63 -8.41
CA ALA A 180 -1.94 -4.46 -7.06
C ALA A 180 -3.24 -3.65 -7.04
N TYR A 181 -3.29 -2.53 -7.76
CA TYR A 181 -4.50 -1.72 -7.89
C TYR A 181 -5.68 -2.48 -8.50
N SER A 182 -5.44 -3.34 -9.48
CA SER A 182 -6.50 -4.17 -10.09
C SER A 182 -7.01 -5.25 -9.14
N ARG A 183 -6.14 -5.79 -8.26
CA ARG A 183 -6.54 -6.75 -7.24
C ARG A 183 -7.29 -6.07 -6.09
N SER A 184 -6.79 -4.93 -5.61
CA SER A 184 -7.43 -4.16 -4.55
C SER A 184 -8.78 -3.58 -4.98
N LEU A 185 -8.95 -3.28 -6.27
CA LEU A 185 -10.25 -2.93 -6.84
C LEU A 185 -11.31 -4.03 -6.63
N LYS A 186 -10.95 -5.30 -6.84
CA LYS A 186 -11.88 -6.43 -6.61
C LYS A 186 -12.28 -6.53 -5.15
N THR A 187 -11.37 -6.22 -4.22
CA THR A 187 -11.66 -6.14 -2.78
C THR A 187 -12.68 -5.04 -2.49
N ILE A 188 -12.49 -3.84 -3.06
CA ILE A 188 -13.46 -2.75 -2.93
C ILE A 188 -14.84 -3.19 -3.43
N GLU A 189 -14.90 -3.77 -4.63
CA GLU A 189 -16.15 -4.21 -5.26
C GLU A 189 -16.85 -5.28 -4.42
N THR A 190 -16.12 -6.29 -3.95
CA THR A 190 -16.66 -7.34 -3.08
C THR A 190 -17.21 -6.77 -1.77
N MET A 191 -16.49 -5.82 -1.15
CA MET A 191 -16.93 -5.21 0.11
C MET A 191 -18.16 -4.31 -0.10
N GLN A 192 -18.21 -3.51 -1.18
CA GLN A 192 -19.38 -2.70 -1.54
C GLN A 192 -20.58 -3.55 -1.99
N GLU A 193 -20.33 -4.74 -2.54
CA GLU A 193 -21.39 -5.71 -2.83
C GLU A 193 -22.03 -6.25 -1.56
N LYS A 194 -21.19 -6.64 -0.59
CA LYS A 194 -21.61 -7.21 0.69
C LYS A 194 -22.21 -6.17 1.64
N TYR A 195 -21.66 -4.96 1.66
CA TYR A 195 -22.03 -3.88 2.60
C TYR A 195 -22.39 -2.61 1.83
N LYS A 196 -23.68 -2.46 1.51
CA LYS A 196 -24.20 -1.30 0.78
C LYS A 196 -24.12 0.01 1.57
N SER A 197 -23.88 -0.08 2.87
CA SER A 197 -23.66 1.04 3.79
C SER A 197 -22.29 1.71 3.65
N ILE A 198 -21.32 1.09 2.97
CA ILE A 198 -19.97 1.67 2.80
C ILE A 198 -20.08 2.97 2.00
N ASP A 199 -19.62 4.05 2.62
CA ASP A 199 -19.68 5.40 2.09
C ASP A 199 -18.26 6.01 1.96
N VAL A 200 -17.40 5.75 2.94
CA VAL A 200 -16.00 6.20 2.95
C VAL A 200 -15.08 5.02 2.64
N ILE A 201 -14.11 5.25 1.75
CA ILE A 201 -13.12 4.24 1.37
C ILE A 201 -11.72 4.80 1.62
N ILE A 202 -10.95 4.15 2.49
CA ILE A 202 -9.58 4.51 2.85
C ILE A 202 -8.63 3.45 2.29
N ASP A 203 -7.80 3.85 1.33
CA ASP A 203 -6.61 3.11 0.89
C ASP A 203 -5.43 3.58 1.74
N LEU A 204 -4.98 2.76 2.69
CA LEU A 204 -3.97 3.15 3.67
C LEU A 204 -2.59 2.68 3.25
N HIS A 205 -1.69 3.67 3.14
CA HIS A 205 -0.31 3.57 2.69
C HIS A 205 0.67 4.24 3.66
N ARG A 206 1.95 4.20 3.31
CA ARG A 206 2.99 5.11 3.81
C ARG A 206 3.84 5.65 2.65
N ASP A 207 4.23 6.92 2.69
CA ASP A 207 4.99 7.58 1.61
C ASP A 207 6.31 6.83 1.36
N GLY A 208 6.48 6.30 0.15
CA GLY A 208 7.65 5.52 -0.24
C GLY A 208 8.64 6.35 -1.03
N ARG A 209 9.89 6.41 -0.56
CA ARG A 209 11.01 6.99 -1.31
C ARG A 209 12.18 6.04 -1.43
N ASP A 210 12.90 6.16 -2.53
CA ASP A 210 14.24 5.56 -2.64
C ASP A 210 15.21 6.35 -1.75
N ILE A 211 15.78 5.67 -0.77
CA ILE A 211 16.65 6.26 0.26
C ILE A 211 18.02 5.62 0.10
N THR A 212 18.94 6.35 -0.53
CA THR A 212 20.27 5.86 -0.88
C THR A 212 21.37 6.33 0.07
N THR A 213 21.08 7.24 1.00
CA THR A 213 22.05 7.76 1.98
C THR A 213 21.40 8.01 3.34
N GLU A 214 22.20 7.94 4.41
CA GLU A 214 21.75 8.28 5.77
C GLU A 214 21.26 9.74 5.89
N LYS A 215 21.86 10.65 5.11
CA LYS A 215 21.38 12.04 5.06
C LYS A 215 19.98 12.11 4.46
N ALA A 216 19.74 11.45 3.33
CA ALA A 216 18.42 11.41 2.70
C ALA A 216 17.38 10.76 3.60
N LYS A 217 17.77 9.70 4.32
CA LYS A 217 16.95 9.04 5.33
C LYS A 217 16.53 10.02 6.42
N LYS A 218 17.49 10.72 7.02
CA LYS A 218 17.25 11.72 8.07
C LYS A 218 16.38 12.87 7.58
N ASP A 219 16.72 13.46 6.43
CA ASP A 219 15.96 14.58 5.87
C ASP A 219 14.50 14.18 5.59
N PHE A 220 14.27 12.97 5.09
CA PHE A 220 12.92 12.47 4.81
C PHE A 220 12.16 12.12 6.10
N HIS A 221 12.82 11.52 7.09
CA HIS A 221 12.27 11.29 8.42
C HIS A 221 11.82 12.61 9.08
N ASP A 222 12.68 13.63 9.09
CA ASP A 222 12.38 14.95 9.66
C ASP A 222 11.19 15.61 8.93
N ALA A 223 11.11 15.46 7.61
CA ALA A 223 9.99 15.96 6.81
C ALA A 223 8.66 15.26 7.17
N CYS A 224 8.71 13.97 7.50
CA CYS A 224 7.57 13.14 7.84
C CYS A 224 7.24 13.09 9.33
N THR A 225 7.97 13.79 10.19
CA THR A 225 7.77 13.72 11.65
C THR A 225 7.44 15.09 12.22
N THR A 226 6.57 15.13 13.22
CA THR A 226 6.31 16.32 14.03
C THR A 226 6.18 15.93 15.50
N LYS A 227 6.02 16.93 16.37
CA LYS A 227 5.78 16.73 17.78
C LYS A 227 4.39 17.23 18.16
N ILE A 228 3.52 16.34 18.63
CA ILE A 228 2.19 16.71 19.15
C ILE A 228 2.13 16.24 20.60
N ASN A 229 1.80 17.15 21.52
CA ASN A 229 1.73 16.87 22.96
C ASN A 229 3.02 16.24 23.55
N GLY A 230 4.19 16.62 23.02
CA GLY A 230 5.48 16.13 23.50
C GLY A 230 5.91 14.76 22.95
N GLU A 231 5.07 14.12 22.13
CA GLU A 231 5.32 12.83 21.49
C GLU A 231 5.71 13.02 20.01
N ASN A 232 6.67 12.24 19.52
CA ASN A 232 7.00 12.21 18.10
C ASN A 232 5.94 11.40 17.36
N VAL A 233 5.35 12.00 16.33
CA VAL A 233 4.28 11.39 15.53
C VAL A 233 4.61 11.54 14.06
N ALA A 234 4.25 10.53 13.27
CA ALA A 234 4.32 10.61 11.82
C ALA A 234 3.25 11.60 11.30
N LYS A 235 3.66 12.54 10.45
CA LYS A 235 2.73 13.35 9.68
C LYS A 235 2.01 12.47 8.67
N PHE A 236 0.75 12.80 8.37
CA PHE A 236 0.02 12.12 7.31
C PHE A 236 -0.30 13.05 6.14
N LEU A 237 -0.60 12.48 4.98
CA LEU A 237 -1.05 13.23 3.81
C LEU A 237 -2.04 12.42 2.98
N PHE A 238 -2.68 13.12 2.04
CA PHE A 238 -3.52 12.48 1.03
C PHE A 238 -2.88 12.57 -0.34
N VAL A 239 -3.00 11.50 -1.12
CA VAL A 239 -2.62 11.47 -2.53
C VAL A 239 -3.89 11.51 -3.39
N VAL A 240 -3.87 12.27 -4.48
CA VAL A 240 -5.00 12.36 -5.41
C VAL A 240 -4.51 12.16 -6.85
N GLY A 241 -5.13 11.21 -7.55
CA GLY A 241 -4.85 10.95 -8.96
C GLY A 241 -5.61 11.91 -9.87
N GLU A 242 -4.90 12.65 -10.72
CA GLU A 242 -5.55 13.63 -11.61
C GLU A 242 -6.31 12.98 -12.78
N LYS A 243 -6.11 11.67 -13.02
CA LYS A 243 -6.89 10.90 -14.01
C LYS A 243 -8.16 10.27 -13.46
N SER A 244 -8.44 10.42 -12.16
CA SER A 244 -9.75 10.01 -11.60
C SER A 244 -10.84 10.89 -12.20
N GLU A 245 -11.96 10.29 -12.61
CA GLU A 245 -13.14 11.02 -13.09
C GLU A 245 -13.66 12.01 -12.02
N ASN A 246 -13.45 11.66 -10.74
CA ASN A 246 -13.84 12.44 -9.57
C ASN A 246 -12.69 13.32 -9.03
N TYR A 247 -11.68 13.65 -9.83
CA TYR A 247 -10.47 14.36 -9.38
C TYR A 247 -10.78 15.63 -8.57
N SER A 248 -11.70 16.48 -9.05
CA SER A 248 -12.00 17.76 -8.41
C SER A 248 -12.60 17.58 -7.00
N SER A 249 -13.57 16.68 -6.84
CA SER A 249 -14.19 16.38 -5.55
C SER A 249 -13.22 15.67 -4.62
N ASN A 250 -12.40 14.74 -5.13
CA ASN A 250 -11.38 14.03 -4.36
C ASN A 250 -10.32 14.99 -3.82
N LEU A 251 -9.86 15.94 -4.64
CA LEU A 251 -8.92 16.97 -4.23
C LEU A 251 -9.52 17.92 -3.19
N GLN A 252 -10.79 18.30 -3.37
CA GLN A 252 -11.49 19.15 -2.41
C GLN A 252 -11.60 18.44 -1.05
N LEU A 253 -12.10 17.20 -1.03
CA LEU A 253 -12.22 16.41 0.19
C LEU A 253 -10.88 16.27 0.92
N ALA A 254 -9.82 15.91 0.20
CA ALA A 254 -8.47 15.79 0.75
C ALA A 254 -8.00 17.12 1.38
N LYS A 255 -8.17 18.24 0.68
CA LYS A 255 -7.78 19.57 1.19
C LYS A 255 -8.59 19.99 2.41
N GLU A 256 -9.89 19.70 2.44
CA GLU A 256 -10.76 20.04 3.56
C GLU A 256 -10.36 19.26 4.82
N ILE A 257 -10.10 17.95 4.69
CA ILE A 257 -9.62 17.14 5.82
C ILE A 257 -8.23 17.60 6.26
N THR A 258 -7.32 17.88 5.32
CA THR A 258 -5.98 18.43 5.65
C THR A 258 -6.09 19.74 6.42
N ALA A 259 -6.93 20.68 5.97
CA ALA A 259 -7.13 21.95 6.66
C ALA A 259 -7.77 21.79 8.05
N PHE A 260 -8.72 20.85 8.17
CA PHE A 260 -9.33 20.50 9.45
C PHE A 260 -8.32 19.88 10.43
N ALA A 261 -7.46 18.99 9.94
CA ALA A 261 -6.38 18.39 10.72
C ALA A 261 -5.37 19.43 11.21
N GLU A 262 -4.95 20.35 10.34
CA GLU A 262 -4.01 21.42 10.66
C GLU A 262 -4.58 22.43 11.68
N SER A 263 -5.89 22.70 11.63
CA SER A 263 -6.50 23.61 12.62
C SER A 263 -6.55 22.99 14.02
N LYS A 264 -6.70 21.66 14.10
CA LYS A 264 -6.79 20.92 15.36
C LYS A 264 -5.42 20.53 15.92
N TYR A 265 -4.52 20.12 15.04
CA TYR A 265 -3.17 19.64 15.36
C TYR A 265 -2.15 20.27 14.40
N PRO A 266 -1.71 21.51 14.66
CA PRO A 266 -0.80 22.22 13.76
C PRO A 266 0.48 21.43 13.44
N GLY A 267 0.77 21.26 12.15
CA GLY A 267 1.92 20.54 11.64
C GLY A 267 1.78 19.01 11.58
N ILE A 268 0.59 18.46 11.86
CA ILE A 268 0.34 17.01 11.79
C ILE A 268 0.24 16.50 10.34
N THR A 269 0.04 17.38 9.36
CA THR A 269 -0.09 16.98 7.97
C THR A 269 1.09 17.41 7.11
N ARG A 270 1.23 16.75 5.96
CA ARG A 270 1.94 17.28 4.80
C ARG A 270 0.93 17.69 3.73
N PRO A 271 1.29 18.57 2.78
CA PRO A 271 0.39 18.99 1.71
C PRO A 271 -0.13 17.82 0.88
N VAL A 272 -1.36 17.94 0.38
CA VAL A 272 -1.97 16.98 -0.54
C VAL A 272 -1.08 16.80 -1.78
N VAL A 273 -0.75 15.56 -2.11
CA VAL A 273 0.08 15.20 -3.25
C VAL A 273 -0.80 14.89 -4.45
N LYS A 274 -0.57 15.57 -5.57
CA LYS A 274 -1.27 15.29 -6.83
C LYS A 274 -0.41 14.41 -7.73
N LYS A 275 -1.03 13.41 -8.37
CA LYS A 275 -0.35 12.48 -9.29
C LYS A 275 -0.96 12.62 -10.69
N PRO A 276 -0.34 13.40 -11.60
CA PRO A 276 -0.92 13.73 -12.91
C PRO A 276 -1.24 12.53 -13.80
N LYS A 277 -0.48 11.45 -13.64
CA LYS A 277 -0.61 10.24 -14.47
C LYS A 277 -1.44 9.13 -13.81
N ALA A 278 -1.81 9.28 -12.55
CA ALA A 278 -2.46 8.23 -11.78
C ALA A 278 -3.98 8.41 -11.75
N LYS A 279 -4.69 7.29 -11.80
CA LYS A 279 -6.13 7.20 -11.57
C LYS A 279 -6.46 6.70 -10.16
N PHE A 280 -5.68 5.71 -9.70
CA PHE A 280 -5.95 4.91 -8.49
C PHE A 280 -7.36 4.32 -8.50
N ASN A 281 -7.81 3.74 -7.39
CA ASN A 281 -9.20 3.26 -7.25
C ASN A 281 -10.15 4.35 -6.72
N GLN A 282 -9.72 5.63 -6.78
CA GLN A 282 -10.45 6.77 -6.24
C GLN A 282 -11.75 7.12 -7.01
N TYR A 283 -12.06 6.42 -8.08
CA TYR A 283 -13.32 6.58 -8.82
C TYR A 283 -14.44 5.66 -8.29
N LYS A 284 -14.16 4.81 -7.29
CA LYS A 284 -15.11 3.82 -6.76
C LYS A 284 -15.99 4.31 -5.61
N SER A 285 -15.74 5.52 -5.12
CA SER A 285 -16.53 6.17 -4.07
C SER A 285 -16.52 7.67 -4.32
N ASP A 286 -17.54 8.34 -3.80
CA ASP A 286 -17.60 9.80 -3.74
C ASP A 286 -16.73 10.37 -2.59
N LYS A 287 -16.28 9.50 -1.67
CA LYS A 287 -15.43 9.83 -0.52
C LYS A 287 -14.19 8.93 -0.43
N PRO A 288 -13.35 8.88 -1.48
CA PRO A 288 -12.14 8.10 -1.48
C PRO A 288 -11.02 8.87 -0.78
N LEU A 289 -10.26 8.18 0.07
CA LEU A 289 -9.08 8.71 0.74
C LEU A 289 -7.91 7.77 0.48
N LEU A 290 -6.90 8.21 -0.27
CA LEU A 290 -5.60 7.54 -0.29
C LEU A 290 -4.74 8.22 0.76
N LEU A 291 -4.67 7.60 1.94
CA LEU A 291 -4.05 8.12 3.15
C LEU A 291 -2.64 7.54 3.30
N GLU A 292 -1.63 8.40 3.31
CA GLU A 292 -0.26 8.00 3.63
C GLU A 292 0.09 8.44 5.06
N VAL A 293 0.47 7.49 5.91
CA VAL A 293 0.87 7.73 7.31
C VAL A 293 2.39 7.64 7.43
N GLY A 294 3.04 8.78 7.56
CA GLY A 294 4.49 8.89 7.53
C GLY A 294 5.10 8.52 6.18
N GLY A 295 6.38 8.19 6.21
CA GLY A 295 7.07 7.58 5.07
C GLY A 295 7.95 6.40 5.48
N ASN A 296 8.60 5.76 4.52
CA ASN A 296 9.49 4.61 4.76
C ASN A 296 10.77 4.95 5.55
N ALA A 297 10.99 6.21 5.92
CA ALA A 297 12.03 6.59 6.88
C ALA A 297 11.53 6.63 8.34
N ASN A 298 10.21 6.64 8.56
CA ASN A 298 9.63 6.60 9.91
C ASN A 298 9.76 5.21 10.53
N THR A 299 9.75 5.20 11.86
CA THR A 299 9.52 3.97 12.65
C THR A 299 8.03 3.65 12.68
N LYS A 300 7.68 2.38 12.91
CA LYS A 300 6.27 2.01 13.10
C LYS A 300 5.66 2.73 14.31
N GLU A 301 6.42 2.93 15.37
CA GLU A 301 5.93 3.53 16.62
C GLU A 301 5.49 4.98 16.41
N GLU A 302 6.22 5.75 15.59
CA GLU A 302 5.82 7.10 15.20
C GLU A 302 4.51 7.08 14.38
N ALA A 303 4.34 6.12 13.49
CA ALA A 303 3.11 5.97 12.73
C ALA A 303 1.92 5.54 13.62
N GLN A 304 2.14 4.61 14.55
CA GLN A 304 1.16 4.18 15.54
C GLN A 304 0.72 5.35 16.44
N ALA A 305 1.67 6.17 16.89
CA ALA A 305 1.41 7.35 17.72
C ALA A 305 0.50 8.38 17.02
N SER A 306 0.53 8.45 15.69
CA SER A 306 -0.34 9.32 14.89
C SER A 306 -1.79 8.86 14.81
N VAL A 307 -2.05 7.56 14.95
CA VAL A 307 -3.35 6.96 14.65
C VAL A 307 -4.48 7.57 15.47
N LYS A 308 -4.24 7.88 16.76
CA LYS A 308 -5.24 8.53 17.62
C LYS A 308 -5.71 9.89 17.10
N TYR A 309 -4.77 10.68 16.58
CA TYR A 309 -5.07 11.98 15.99
C TYR A 309 -5.76 11.84 14.65
N ILE A 310 -5.32 10.90 13.80
CA ILE A 310 -5.94 10.61 12.50
C ILE A 310 -7.40 10.15 12.69
N GLY A 311 -7.64 9.22 13.61
CA GLY A 311 -8.98 8.70 13.91
C GLY A 311 -9.92 9.78 14.42
N GLU A 312 -9.43 10.71 15.25
CA GLU A 312 -10.20 11.85 15.72
C GLU A 312 -10.51 12.85 14.60
N VAL A 313 -9.52 13.21 13.80
CA VAL A 313 -9.68 14.09 12.64
C VAL A 313 -10.74 13.54 11.69
N ILE A 314 -10.63 12.27 11.31
CA ILE A 314 -11.59 11.64 10.39
C ILE A 314 -12.99 11.62 11.00
N ASP A 315 -13.13 11.16 12.25
CA ASP A 315 -14.44 11.06 12.91
C ASP A 315 -15.14 12.41 13.04
N GLU A 316 -14.44 13.43 13.55
CA GLU A 316 -15.02 14.76 13.75
C GLU A 316 -15.29 15.47 12.43
N PHE A 317 -14.42 15.33 11.43
CA PHE A 317 -14.66 15.90 10.11
C PHE A 317 -15.92 15.31 9.48
N LEU A 318 -16.09 13.99 9.54
CA LEU A 318 -17.30 13.34 9.04
C LEU A 318 -18.55 13.82 9.80
N LYS A 319 -18.49 13.94 11.14
CA LYS A 319 -19.59 14.50 11.95
C LYS A 319 -19.95 15.93 11.52
N GLN A 320 -18.95 16.78 11.30
CA GLN A 320 -19.15 18.17 10.87
C GLN A 320 -19.87 18.26 9.52
N LYS A 321 -19.65 17.29 8.64
CA LYS A 321 -20.30 17.20 7.33
C LYS A 321 -21.68 16.51 7.37
N GLY A 322 -22.18 16.15 8.55
CA GLY A 322 -23.45 15.45 8.73
C GLY A 322 -23.39 13.99 8.29
N MET A 323 -22.21 13.35 8.43
CA MET A 323 -21.92 11.97 8.05
C MET A 323 -21.56 11.10 9.26
#